data_AF-A0A2V8GTD8-F1
#
_entry.id   AF-A0A2V8GTD8-F1
#
_cell.length_a   1.000
_cell.length_b   1.000
_cell.length_c   1.000
_cell.angle_alpha   90.00
_cell.angle_beta   90.00
_cell.angle_gamma   90.00
#
_symmetry.space_group_name_H-M   'P 1'
#
loop_
_entity.id
_entity.type
_entity.pdbx_description
1 polymer ?
#
loop_
_entity_poly.entity_id
_entity_poly.type
_entity_poly.pdbx_seq_one_letter_code
_entity_poly.pdbx_strand_id
1 'polypeptide(L)'
;MNSADYGFALPNLGVTLKSLIERGTRFAICDLATNVFAAQIAQDTGATKDSVYKELVASAIPNGHFVAAGVIAVTRAQEYDYSLLTAG
;
A
#
# COMPACT_ATOMS: atom_id res chain seq x y z
N MET A 1 19.89 -12.40 -5.97
CA MET A 1 19.39 -12.45 -4.59
C MET A 1 17.91 -12.78 -4.63
N ASN A 2 17.53 -14.06 -4.71
CA ASN A 2 16.15 -14.56 -4.68
C ASN A 2 16.23 -16.07 -4.40
N SER A 3 16.58 -16.47 -3.17
CA SER A 3 16.39 -17.86 -2.72
C SER A 3 15.06 -17.94 -1.97
N ALA A 4 14.32 -19.03 -2.16
CA ALA A 4 13.05 -19.30 -1.48
C ALA A 4 13.19 -19.23 0.06
N ASP A 5 14.39 -19.51 0.58
CA ASP A 5 14.69 -19.55 2.01
C ASP A 5 14.87 -18.16 2.64
N TYR A 6 15.13 -17.10 1.85
CA TYR A 6 15.31 -15.75 2.40
C TYR A 6 14.02 -15.17 2.97
N GLY A 7 12.85 -15.68 2.59
CA GLY A 7 11.57 -15.21 3.11
C GLY A 7 11.51 -15.28 4.63
N PHE A 8 11.96 -16.39 5.22
CA PHE A 8 11.98 -16.59 6.67
C PHE A 8 13.09 -15.82 7.39
N ALA A 9 14.11 -15.37 6.67
CA ALA A 9 15.18 -14.55 7.22
C ALA A 9 14.78 -13.06 7.37
N LEU A 10 13.68 -12.64 6.72
CA LEU A 10 13.15 -11.30 6.83
C LEU A 10 12.20 -11.19 8.05
N PRO A 11 12.07 -10.01 8.68
CA PRO A 11 11.20 -9.82 9.84
C PRO A 11 9.72 -10.17 9.61
N ASN A 12 9.28 -10.20 8.34
CA ASN A 12 7.93 -10.63 7.95
C ASN A 12 7.75 -12.16 7.94
N LEU A 13 8.77 -12.96 8.32
CA LEU A 13 8.69 -14.42 8.46
C LEU A 13 8.14 -15.15 7.23
N GLY A 14 8.45 -14.66 6.03
CA GLY A 14 7.98 -15.23 4.77
C GLY A 14 6.54 -14.88 4.39
N VAL A 15 5.86 -13.99 5.13
CA VAL A 15 4.52 -13.50 4.78
C VAL A 15 4.60 -12.61 3.54
N THR A 16 3.93 -13.02 2.46
CA THR A 16 3.90 -12.28 1.18
C THR A 16 2.53 -11.66 0.93
N LEU A 17 2.48 -10.61 0.10
CA LEU A 17 1.22 -10.00 -0.33
C LEU A 17 0.27 -11.03 -0.96
N LYS A 18 0.79 -11.91 -1.83
CA LYS A 18 0.00 -12.99 -2.43
C LYS A 18 -0.65 -13.88 -1.36
N SER A 19 0.12 -14.30 -0.36
CA SER A 19 -0.40 -15.16 0.73
C SER A 19 -1.48 -14.47 1.58
N LEU A 20 -1.43 -13.15 1.71
CA LEU A 20 -2.46 -12.36 2.40
C LEU A 20 -3.72 -12.21 1.54
N ILE A 21 -3.56 -11.98 0.24
CA ILE A 21 -4.67 -11.91 -0.71
C ILE A 21 -5.44 -13.24 -0.73
N GLU A 22 -4.75 -14.38 -0.78
CA GLU A 22 -5.36 -15.71 -0.75
C GLU A 22 -6.12 -16.00 0.55
N ARG A 23 -5.73 -15.35 1.67
CA ARG A 23 -6.45 -15.41 2.96
C ARG A 23 -7.65 -14.46 3.03
N GLY A 24 -7.91 -13.67 1.99
CA GLY A 24 -9.03 -12.73 1.92
C GLY A 24 -8.71 -11.32 2.42
N THR A 25 -7.44 -10.98 2.65
CA THR A 25 -7.06 -9.61 3.04
C THR A 25 -7.40 -8.61 1.94
N ARG A 26 -7.99 -7.49 2.34
CA ARG A 26 -8.30 -6.34 1.47
C ARG A 26 -7.33 -5.21 1.77
N PHE A 27 -6.69 -4.68 0.75
CA PHE A 27 -5.75 -3.57 0.89
C PHE A 27 -6.43 -2.26 0.49
N ALA A 28 -6.31 -1.24 1.34
CA ALA A 28 -6.72 0.12 1.06
C ALA A 28 -5.49 1.02 0.97
N ILE A 29 -5.42 1.85 -0.08
CA ILE A 29 -4.29 2.73 -0.36
C ILE A 29 -4.78 4.18 -0.30
N CYS A 30 -4.10 5.03 0.47
CA CYS A 30 -4.46 6.43 0.63
C CYS A 30 -4.14 7.22 -0.65
N ASP A 31 -5.16 7.63 -1.41
CA ASP A 31 -4.98 8.40 -2.64
C ASP A 31 -4.40 9.80 -2.38
N LEU A 32 -4.84 10.46 -1.31
CA LEU A 32 -4.26 11.72 -0.86
C LEU A 32 -2.74 11.60 -0.63
N ALA A 33 -2.28 10.55 0.07
CA ALA A 33 -0.85 10.34 0.31
C ALA A 33 -0.13 9.98 -0.98
N THR A 34 -0.74 9.17 -1.85
CA THR A 34 -0.18 8.82 -3.16
C THR A 34 0.09 10.06 -4.01
N ASN A 35 -0.83 11.03 -3.98
CA ASN A 35 -0.67 12.32 -4.63
C ASN A 35 0.48 13.16 -4.04
N VAL A 36 0.67 13.13 -2.72
CA VAL A 36 1.79 13.81 -2.05
C VAL A 36 3.12 13.17 -2.43
N PHE A 37 3.22 11.84 -2.39
CA PHE A 37 4.44 11.13 -2.79
C PHE A 37 4.72 11.28 -4.29
N ALA A 38 3.70 11.27 -5.14
CA ALA A 38 3.88 11.52 -6.57
C ALA A 38 4.47 12.91 -6.83
N ALA A 39 4.07 13.92 -6.04
CA ALA A 39 4.64 15.27 -6.15
C ALA A 39 6.11 15.29 -5.70
N GLN A 40 6.44 14.63 -4.59
CA GLN A 40 7.82 14.55 -4.08
C GLN A 40 8.74 13.82 -5.06
N ILE A 41 8.34 12.62 -5.51
CA ILE A 41 9.12 11.82 -6.47
C ILE A 41 9.31 12.56 -7.79
N ALA A 42 8.29 13.30 -8.26
CA ALA A 42 8.41 14.12 -9.46
C ALA A 42 9.50 15.21 -9.32
N GLN A 43 9.61 15.83 -8.15
CA GLN A 43 10.68 16.80 -7.86
C GLN A 43 12.07 16.13 -7.89
N ASP A 44 12.18 14.94 -7.30
CA ASP A 44 13.46 14.23 -7.17
C ASP A 44 13.95 13.62 -8.50
N THR A 45 13.01 13.27 -9.40
CA THR A 45 13.30 12.59 -10.68
C THR A 45 13.24 13.51 -11.90
N GLY A 46 12.71 14.73 -11.76
CA GLY A 46 12.44 15.64 -12.88
C GLY A 46 11.25 15.21 -13.75
N ALA A 47 10.50 14.18 -13.36
CA ALA A 47 9.28 13.76 -14.04
C ALA A 47 8.09 14.68 -13.69
N THR A 48 6.96 14.50 -14.38
CA THR A 48 5.72 15.18 -14.00
C THR A 48 4.99 14.40 -12.91
N LYS A 49 4.34 15.11 -11.99
CA LYS A 49 3.51 14.50 -10.94
C LYS A 49 2.50 13.49 -11.53
N ASP A 50 1.85 13.86 -12.63
CA ASP A 50 0.83 13.01 -13.27
C ASP A 50 1.44 11.70 -13.82
N SER A 51 2.62 11.77 -14.43
CA SER A 51 3.35 10.57 -14.90
C SER A 51 3.66 9.63 -13.73
N VAL A 52 4.23 10.18 -12.66
CA VAL A 52 4.58 9.40 -11.47
C VAL A 52 3.33 8.82 -10.82
N TYR A 53 2.27 9.60 -10.67
CA TYR A 53 1.02 9.13 -10.10
C TYR A 53 0.44 7.95 -10.89
N LYS A 54 0.41 8.06 -12.22
CA LYS A 54 -0.05 6.96 -13.09
C LYS A 54 0.78 5.70 -12.93
N GLU A 55 2.10 5.83 -12.79
CA GLU A 55 2.99 4.70 -12.53
C GLU A 55 2.73 4.05 -11.16
N LEU A 56 2.54 4.85 -10.11
CA LEU A 56 2.23 4.35 -8.77
C LEU A 56 0.88 3.61 -8.74
N VAL A 57 -0.13 4.14 -9.43
CA VAL A 57 -1.44 3.48 -9.55
C VAL A 57 -1.34 2.19 -10.36
N ALA A 58 -0.60 2.19 -11.47
CA ALA A 58 -0.39 1.00 -12.29
C ALA A 58 0.39 -0.09 -11.56
N SER A 59 1.27 0.29 -10.63
CA SER A 59 2.11 -0.60 -9.83
C SER A 59 1.51 -0.94 -8.46
N ALA A 60 0.24 -0.60 -8.23
CA ALA A 60 -0.42 -0.82 -6.96
C ALA A 60 -0.53 -2.31 -6.60
N ILE A 61 -0.72 -2.59 -5.30
CA ILE A 61 -0.89 -3.95 -4.78
C ILE A 61 -2.07 -4.62 -5.50
N PRO A 62 -1.93 -5.88 -5.97
CA PRO A 62 -3.03 -6.62 -6.55
C PRO A 62 -4.22 -6.72 -5.56
N ASN A 63 -5.44 -6.49 -6.04
CA ASN A 63 -6.68 -6.33 -5.23
C ASN A 63 -6.79 -5.04 -4.40
N GLY A 64 -5.79 -4.17 -4.42
CA GLY A 64 -5.78 -2.92 -3.68
C GLY A 64 -6.81 -1.93 -4.19
N HIS A 65 -7.39 -1.16 -3.28
CA HIS A 65 -8.34 -0.10 -3.59
C HIS A 65 -7.82 1.25 -3.14
N PHE A 66 -7.75 2.21 -4.05
CA PHE A 66 -7.51 3.60 -3.70
C PHE A 66 -8.74 4.18 -3.02
N VAL A 67 -8.55 4.70 -1.81
CA VAL A 67 -9.55 5.42 -1.03
C VAL A 67 -9.17 6.89 -0.98
N ALA A 68 -10.15 7.78 -0.88
CA ALA A 68 -9.91 9.23 -0.90
C ALA A 68 -8.84 9.67 0.12
N ALA A 69 -8.90 9.13 1.35
CA ALA A 69 -7.85 9.25 2.34
C ALA A 69 -7.82 8.03 3.26
N GLY A 70 -6.62 7.61 3.68
CA GLY A 70 -6.43 6.44 4.55
C GLY A 70 -7.11 6.62 5.91
N VAL A 71 -7.02 7.82 6.49
CA VAL A 71 -7.71 8.14 7.75
C VAL A 71 -9.23 7.99 7.65
N ILE A 72 -9.84 8.33 6.51
CA ILE A 72 -11.28 8.15 6.30
C ILE A 72 -11.63 6.66 6.24
N ALA A 73 -10.84 5.85 5.52
CA ALA A 73 -11.06 4.41 5.46
C ALA A 73 -10.92 3.74 6.84
N VAL A 74 -9.92 4.15 7.63
CA VAL A 74 -9.71 3.64 8.99
C VAL A 74 -10.88 4.04 9.90
N THR A 75 -11.26 5.32 9.93
CA THR A 75 -12.39 5.78 10.75
C THR A 75 -13.68 5.05 10.38
N ARG A 76 -13.98 4.90 9.08
CA ARG A 76 -15.17 4.14 8.65
C ARG A 76 -15.11 2.69 9.09
N ALA A 77 -13.96 2.02 8.99
CA ALA A 77 -13.83 0.66 9.49
C ALA A 77 -14.09 0.59 11.00
N GLN A 78 -13.58 1.53 11.78
CA GLN A 78 -13.83 1.58 13.23
C GLN A 78 -15.30 1.81 13.58
N GLU A 79 -16.04 2.59 12.77
CA GLU A 79 -17.51 2.75 12.92
C GLU A 79 -18.28 1.44 12.69
N TYR A 80 -17.69 0.46 12.00
CA TYR A 80 -18.20 -0.91 11.82
C TYR A 80 -17.53 -1.91 12.78
N ASP A 81 -17.09 -1.45 13.96
CA ASP A 81 -16.52 -2.26 15.03
C ASP A 81 -15.18 -2.96 14.70
N TYR A 82 -14.47 -2.52 13.66
CA TYR A 82 -13.12 -3.02 13.39
C TYR A 82 -12.12 -2.43 14.39
N SER A 83 -11.26 -3.27 14.94
CA SER A 83 -10.12 -2.83 15.76
C SER A 83 -9.01 -2.24 14.88
N LEU A 84 -8.40 -1.15 15.35
CA LEU A 84 -7.23 -0.56 14.72
C LEU A 84 -5.96 -1.11 15.36
N LEU A 85 -5.08 -1.67 14.54
CA LEU A 85 -3.72 -2.02 14.90
C LEU A 85 -2.77 -1.19 14.03
N THR A 86 -1.73 -0.65 14.64
CA THR A 86 -0.66 0.08 13.94
C THR A 86 0.65 -0.65 14.13
N ALA A 87 1.40 -0.81 13.05
CA ALA A 87 2.78 -1.30 13.06
C ALA A 87 3.65 -0.17 12.52
N GLY A 88 4.61 0.29 13.32
CA GLY A 88 5.55 1.36 13.00
C GLY A 88 6.98 0.84 12.93
#